data_AF-A0A7C6U600-F1
#
_entry.id   AF-A0A7C6U600-F1
#
_cell.length_a   1.000
_cell.length_b   1.000
_cell.length_c   1.000
_cell.angle_alpha   90.00
_cell.angle_beta   90.00
_cell.angle_gamma   90.00
#
_symmetry.space_group_name_H-M   'P 1'
#
loop_
_entity.id
_entity.type
_entity.pdbx_description
1 polymer ?
#
loop_
_entity_poly.entity_id
_entity_poly.type
_entity_poly.pdbx_seq_one_letter_code
_entity_poly.pdbx_strand_id
1 'polypeptide(L)'
;MNKKIIAFIVVFFSLFSVLAIAIAGIQAEQNIVPVQVKEIYFIDEEGYRLSADYYLDPKIDTYQLRWVIKPENAENQEVLFLSSNDEVTITEEGLVFFNGVKDNPTITIISKDSAKSAKITFIRYSIGGGDINPWG
;
A
#
# COMPACT_ATOMS: atom_id res chain seq x y z
N MET A 1 38.98 -54.25 28.81
CA MET A 1 38.78 -52.80 28.56
C MET A 1 39.81 -52.02 29.37
N ASN A 2 40.64 -51.19 28.73
CA ASN A 2 41.78 -50.55 29.40
C ASN A 2 41.30 -49.38 30.27
N LYS A 3 41.69 -49.33 31.56
CA LYS A 3 41.33 -48.26 32.49
C LYS A 3 41.66 -46.86 31.93
N LYS A 4 42.73 -46.74 31.12
CA LYS A 4 43.11 -45.49 30.44
C LYS A 4 42.13 -45.09 29.32
N ILE A 5 41.55 -46.06 28.61
CA ILE A 5 40.56 -45.83 27.54
C ILE A 5 39.22 -45.40 28.15
N ILE A 6 38.82 -46.00 29.28
CA ILE A 6 37.58 -45.64 29.98
C ILE A 6 37.67 -44.20 30.52
N ALA A 7 38.79 -43.83 31.12
CA ALA A 7 39.00 -42.47 31.62
C ALA A 7 38.97 -41.42 30.50
N PHE A 8 39.53 -41.73 29.33
CA PHE A 8 39.53 -40.82 28.18
C PHE A 8 38.13 -40.61 27.60
N ILE A 9 37.32 -41.67 27.51
CA ILE A 9 35.93 -41.60 27.00
C ILE A 9 35.03 -40.79 27.95
N VAL A 10 35.17 -40.97 29.27
CA VAL A 10 34.35 -40.27 30.27
C VAL A 10 34.66 -38.76 30.29
N VAL A 11 35.92 -38.36 30.11
CA VAL A 11 36.33 -36.94 30.05
C VAL A 11 35.92 -36.29 28.72
N PHE A 12 35.92 -37.03 27.61
CA PHE A 12 35.52 -36.50 26.31
C PHE A 12 34.00 -36.28 26.22
N PHE A 13 33.19 -37.13 26.85
CA PHE A 13 31.74 -36.98 26.91
C PHE A 13 31.27 -35.85 27.84
N SER A 14 32.02 -35.52 28.91
CA SER A 14 31.64 -34.46 29.85
C SER A 14 31.97 -33.04 29.36
N LEU A 15 32.97 -32.88 28.50
CA LEU A 15 33.31 -31.57 27.90
C LEU A 15 32.36 -31.18 26.75
N PHE A 16 31.78 -32.17 26.06
CA PHE A 16 30.82 -31.91 24.97
C PHE A 16 29.39 -31.60 25.46
N SER A 17 29.04 -31.93 26.71
CA SER A 17 27.68 -31.69 27.22
C SER A 17 27.40 -30.20 27.47
N VAL A 18 28.42 -29.40 27.78
CA VAL A 18 28.26 -27.97 28.08
C VAL A 18 28.06 -27.13 26.81
N LEU A 19 28.60 -27.55 25.66
CA LEU A 19 28.49 -26.79 24.40
C LEU A 19 27.15 -27.02 23.67
N ALA A 20 26.48 -28.15 23.89
CA ALA A 20 25.23 -28.49 23.21
C ALA A 20 23.99 -27.76 23.76
N ILE A 21 24.03 -27.31 25.02
CA ILE A 21 22.85 -26.71 25.69
C ILE A 21 22.60 -25.27 25.21
N ALA A 22 23.64 -24.56 24.76
CA ALA A 22 23.50 -23.17 24.29
C ALA A 22 23.00 -23.05 22.84
N ILE A 23 23.18 -24.08 22.00
CA ILE A 23 22.86 -23.98 20.56
C ILE A 23 21.41 -24.42 20.27
N ALA A 24 20.79 -25.21 21.14
CA ALA A 24 19.40 -25.65 20.97
C ALA A 24 18.34 -24.66 21.51
N GLY A 25 18.76 -23.62 22.23
CA GLY A 25 17.87 -22.79 23.06
C GLY A 25 17.35 -21.49 22.45
N ILE A 26 17.87 -21.01 21.32
CA ILE A 26 17.40 -19.74 20.72
C ILE A 26 17.42 -19.83 19.19
N GLN A 27 16.46 -20.56 18.64
CA GLN A 27 15.89 -20.15 17.36
C GLN A 27 14.37 -20.19 17.54
N ALA A 28 13.86 -19.24 18.33
CA ALA A 28 12.47 -18.85 18.16
C ALA A 28 12.41 -18.19 16.77
N GLU A 29 12.09 -18.98 15.75
CA GLU A 29 11.71 -18.45 14.46
C GLU A 29 10.51 -17.53 14.72
N GLN A 30 10.76 -16.22 14.66
CA GLN A 30 9.71 -15.23 14.85
C GLN A 30 8.72 -15.47 13.69
N ASN A 31 7.62 -16.16 13.97
CA ASN A 31 6.53 -16.36 13.02
C ASN A 31 5.79 -15.03 12.86
N ILE A 32 6.43 -14.05 12.21
CA ILE A 32 5.85 -12.75 11.91
C ILE A 32 5.00 -12.93 10.66
N VAL A 33 3.68 -12.94 10.83
CA VAL A 33 2.76 -12.85 9.68
C VAL A 33 2.95 -11.46 9.06
N PRO A 34 3.18 -11.35 7.73
CA PRO A 34 3.35 -10.07 7.06
C PRO A 34 2.13 -9.19 7.33
N VAL A 35 2.35 -7.93 7.72
CA VAL A 35 1.25 -7.00 7.97
C VAL A 35 0.68 -6.59 6.63
N GLN A 36 -0.53 -7.06 6.32
CA GLN A 36 -1.16 -6.78 5.04
C GLN A 36 -1.98 -5.49 5.05
N VAL A 37 -2.12 -4.90 3.86
CA VAL A 37 -3.04 -3.78 3.62
C VAL A 37 -4.49 -4.20 3.94
N LYS A 38 -5.19 -3.37 4.70
CA LYS A 38 -6.59 -3.60 5.11
C LYS A 38 -7.54 -2.62 4.44
N GLU A 39 -7.10 -1.38 4.25
CA GLU A 39 -7.91 -0.31 3.69
C GLU A 39 -7.05 0.61 2.83
N ILE A 40 -7.66 1.13 1.77
CA ILE A 40 -7.13 2.22 0.96
C ILE A 40 -8.27 3.23 0.76
N TYR A 41 -7.97 4.53 0.86
CA TYR A 41 -8.92 5.58 0.54
C TYR A 41 -8.21 6.84 0.04
N PHE A 42 -8.92 7.65 -0.74
CA PHE A 42 -8.41 8.91 -1.24
C PHE A 42 -8.62 10.03 -0.22
N ILE A 43 -7.72 11.02 -0.23
CA ILE A 43 -7.82 12.22 0.58
C ILE A 43 -7.63 13.48 -0.28
N ASP A 44 -8.16 14.60 0.19
CA ASP A 44 -7.85 15.91 -0.37
C ASP A 44 -6.48 16.42 0.13
N GLU A 45 -6.17 17.68 -0.19
CA GLU A 45 -4.92 18.33 0.21
C GLU A 45 -4.83 18.66 1.70
N GLU A 46 -5.98 18.74 2.39
CA GLU A 46 -6.07 18.99 3.83
C GLU A 46 -6.07 17.66 4.62
N GLY A 47 -6.17 16.52 3.94
CA GLY A 47 -6.13 15.18 4.52
C GLY A 47 -7.51 14.58 4.82
N TYR A 48 -8.60 15.24 4.43
CA TYR A 48 -9.94 14.68 4.60
C TYR A 48 -10.23 13.63 3.53
N ARG A 49 -10.95 12.57 3.93
CA ARG A 49 -11.33 11.49 3.03
C ARG A 49 -12.27 11.99 1.94
N LEU A 50 -11.92 11.74 0.68
CA LEU A 50 -12.77 12.06 -0.47
C LEU A 50 -13.95 11.09 -0.59
N SER A 51 -15.06 11.62 -1.09
CA SER A 51 -16.18 10.82 -1.60
C SER A 51 -15.77 10.08 -2.88
N ALA A 52 -16.54 9.03 -3.21
CA ALA A 52 -16.33 8.27 -4.44
C ALA A 52 -16.47 9.15 -5.70
N ASP A 53 -17.41 10.08 -5.68
CA ASP A 53 -17.57 11.08 -6.74
C ASP A 53 -16.83 12.36 -6.35
N TYR A 54 -16.00 12.88 -7.25
CA TYR A 54 -15.22 14.10 -7.05
C TYR A 54 -15.45 15.07 -8.22
N TYR A 55 -16.01 16.23 -7.91
CA TYR A 55 -16.34 17.24 -8.91
C TYR A 55 -15.09 18.01 -9.30
N LEU A 56 -14.77 18.02 -10.59
CA LEU A 56 -13.59 18.68 -11.13
C LEU A 56 -13.98 19.53 -12.34
N ASP A 57 -13.52 20.79 -12.36
CA ASP A 57 -13.74 21.68 -13.50
C ASP A 57 -13.20 21.01 -14.79
N PRO A 58 -13.99 20.91 -15.87
CA PRO A 58 -13.55 20.38 -17.16
C PRO A 58 -12.30 21.04 -17.74
N LYS A 59 -11.95 22.26 -17.32
CA LYS A 59 -10.71 22.96 -17.72
C LYS A 59 -9.46 22.47 -17.01
N ILE A 60 -9.58 21.61 -16.00
CA ILE A 60 -8.43 21.04 -15.29
C ILE A 60 -7.90 19.83 -16.05
N ASP A 61 -6.71 19.98 -16.62
CA ASP A 61 -6.03 18.93 -17.37
C ASP A 61 -5.22 17.99 -16.48
N THR A 62 -4.92 18.38 -15.23
CA THR A 62 -4.11 17.57 -14.31
C THR A 62 -4.64 17.58 -12.87
N TYR A 63 -4.56 16.44 -12.18
CA TYR A 63 -4.92 16.33 -10.76
C TYR A 63 -3.94 15.43 -10.00
N GLN A 64 -3.47 15.87 -8.83
CA GLN A 64 -2.62 15.05 -7.98
C GLN A 64 -3.48 14.17 -7.06
N LEU A 65 -3.48 12.86 -7.30
CA LEU A 65 -4.11 11.92 -6.36
C LEU A 65 -3.29 11.82 -5.07
N ARG A 66 -4.01 11.77 -3.95
CA ARG A 66 -3.46 11.45 -2.63
C ARG A 66 -4.30 10.33 -2.04
N TRP A 67 -3.64 9.33 -1.48
CA TRP A 67 -4.29 8.19 -0.87
C TRP A 67 -3.60 7.81 0.43
N VAL A 68 -4.34 7.12 1.29
CA VAL A 68 -3.84 6.57 2.54
C VAL A 68 -4.02 5.07 2.51
N ILE A 69 -2.99 4.35 2.94
CA ILE A 69 -2.99 2.91 3.13
C ILE A 69 -3.00 2.64 4.62
N LYS A 70 -3.95 1.80 5.08
CA LYS A 70 -4.00 1.34 6.46
C LYS A 70 -3.89 -0.19 6.55
N PRO A 71 -3.16 -0.72 7.55
CA PRO A 71 -2.37 0.04 8.51
C PRO A 71 -1.11 0.65 7.86
N GLU A 72 -0.55 1.68 8.48
CA GLU A 72 0.62 2.40 7.94
C GLU A 72 1.90 1.56 7.97
N ASN A 73 1.95 0.53 8.81
CA ASN A 73 3.05 -0.43 8.87
C ASN A 73 2.81 -1.68 8.01
N ALA A 74 1.95 -1.60 6.99
CA ALA A 74 1.83 -2.69 6.02
C ALA A 74 3.17 -2.92 5.31
N GLU A 75 3.54 -4.18 5.12
CA GLU A 75 4.88 -4.56 4.63
C GLU A 75 5.12 -4.11 3.19
N ASN A 76 4.08 -4.14 2.37
CA ASN A 76 4.10 -3.63 1.01
C ASN A 76 2.93 -2.64 0.81
N GLN A 77 3.29 -1.39 0.48
CA GLN A 77 2.36 -0.28 0.26
C GLN A 77 2.27 0.15 -1.21
N GLU A 78 2.84 -0.62 -2.12
CA GLU A 78 2.75 -0.35 -3.54
C GLU A 78 1.32 -0.54 -4.07
N VAL A 79 0.93 0.33 -5.00
CA VAL A 79 -0.36 0.29 -5.67
C VAL A 79 -0.19 0.19 -7.18
N LEU A 80 -1.23 -0.32 -7.84
CA LEU A 80 -1.43 -0.25 -9.27
C LEU A 80 -2.57 0.72 -9.56
N PHE A 81 -2.40 1.57 -10.57
CA PHE A 81 -3.42 2.47 -11.06
C PHE A 81 -4.10 1.89 -12.30
N LEU A 82 -5.42 1.95 -12.32
CA LEU A 82 -6.24 1.65 -13.49
C LEU A 82 -7.17 2.82 -13.75
N SER A 83 -7.31 3.18 -15.02
CA SER A 83 -8.30 4.15 -15.48
C SER A 83 -9.40 3.45 -16.28
N SER A 84 -10.63 3.94 -16.19
CA SER A 84 -11.74 3.54 -17.06
C SER A 84 -11.70 4.20 -18.46
N ASN A 85 -10.86 5.21 -18.64
CA ASN A 85 -10.68 5.96 -19.89
C ASN A 85 -9.20 5.92 -20.31
N ASP A 86 -8.93 5.57 -21.56
CA ASP A 86 -7.60 5.41 -22.15
C ASP A 86 -6.89 6.75 -22.45
N GLU A 87 -7.62 7.85 -22.55
CA GLU A 87 -7.10 9.22 -22.64
C GLU A 87 -6.56 9.73 -21.29
N VAL A 88 -6.81 9.00 -20.19
CA VAL A 88 -6.28 9.32 -18.86
C VAL A 88 -4.98 8.56 -18.60
N THR A 89 -3.92 9.31 -18.30
CA THR A 89 -2.62 8.75 -17.90
C THR A 89 -2.35 9.08 -16.44
N ILE A 90 -1.71 8.15 -15.71
CA ILE A 90 -1.39 8.30 -14.29
C ILE A 90 0.07 7.93 -14.08
N THR A 91 0.84 8.79 -13.40
CA THR A 91 2.24 8.48 -13.05
C THR A 91 2.31 7.54 -11.85
N GLU A 92 3.50 6.99 -11.56
CA GLU A 92 3.71 6.15 -10.37
C GLU A 92 3.48 6.94 -9.07
N GLU A 93 3.69 8.26 -9.09
CA GLU A 93 3.41 9.19 -7.99
C GLU A 93 1.95 9.64 -7.93
N GLY A 94 1.09 9.14 -8.82
CA GLY A 94 -0.34 9.44 -8.83
C GLY A 94 -0.72 10.79 -9.45
N LEU A 95 0.14 11.40 -10.25
CA LEU A 95 -0.25 12.56 -11.04
C LEU A 95 -1.10 12.11 -12.23
N VAL A 96 -2.35 12.58 -12.27
CA VAL A 96 -3.33 12.25 -13.31
C VAL A 96 -3.30 13.31 -14.38
N PHE A 97 -3.24 12.89 -15.64
CA PHE A 97 -3.37 13.71 -16.84
C PHE A 97 -4.66 13.33 -17.57
N PHE A 98 -5.48 14.32 -17.89
CA PHE A 98 -6.78 14.17 -18.54
C PHE A 98 -6.76 14.73 -19.96
N ASN A 99 -6.05 14.06 -20.86
CA ASN A 99 -5.74 14.59 -22.19
C ASN A 99 -6.99 14.60 -23.10
N GLY A 100 -7.79 15.67 -23.06
CA GLY A 100 -8.97 15.83 -23.91
C GLY A 100 -10.23 15.11 -23.40
N VAL A 101 -10.18 14.61 -22.17
CA VAL A 101 -11.24 13.84 -21.51
C VAL A 101 -12.47 14.70 -21.25
N LYS A 102 -13.63 14.31 -21.78
CA LYS A 102 -14.90 15.03 -21.63
C LYS A 102 -15.95 14.28 -20.81
N ASP A 103 -15.76 12.99 -20.61
CA ASP A 103 -16.62 12.13 -19.79
C ASP A 103 -16.13 12.11 -18.33
N ASN A 104 -16.72 11.23 -17.52
CA ASN A 104 -16.40 11.10 -16.10
C ASN A 104 -15.47 9.89 -15.87
N PRO A 105 -14.14 10.05 -15.96
CA PRO A 105 -13.23 8.93 -15.81
C PRO A 105 -13.22 8.45 -14.35
N THR A 106 -13.12 7.12 -14.19
CA THR A 106 -12.96 6.48 -12.89
C THR A 106 -11.55 5.93 -12.76
N ILE A 107 -10.87 6.31 -11.68
CA ILE A 107 -9.56 5.81 -11.32
C ILE A 107 -9.72 4.80 -10.18
N THR A 108 -9.10 3.63 -10.35
CA THR A 108 -9.02 2.59 -9.34
C THR A 108 -7.56 2.41 -8.92
N ILE A 109 -7.30 2.48 -7.62
CA ILE A 109 -6.02 2.03 -7.04
C ILE A 109 -6.21 0.66 -6.43
N ILE A 110 -5.29 -0.27 -6.71
CA ILE A 110 -5.29 -1.63 -6.21
C ILE A 110 -3.99 -1.88 -5.48
N SER A 111 -4.04 -2.32 -4.23
CA SER A 111 -2.84 -2.72 -3.49
C SER A 111 -2.24 -3.98 -4.13
N LYS A 112 -0.93 -4.01 -4.31
CA LYS A 112 -0.22 -5.20 -4.80
C LYS A 112 -0.10 -6.31 -3.75
N ASP A 113 -0.22 -5.94 -2.48
CA ASP A 113 -0.05 -6.83 -1.32
C ASP A 113 -1.32 -7.62 -0.99
N SER A 114 -2.43 -6.91 -0.94
CA SER A 114 -3.77 -7.44 -0.72
C SER A 114 -4.70 -6.89 -1.79
N ALA A 115 -5.63 -7.68 -2.30
CA ALA A 115 -6.59 -7.28 -3.35
C ALA A 115 -7.58 -6.15 -2.95
N LYS A 116 -7.25 -5.36 -1.92
CA LYS A 116 -7.91 -4.14 -1.52
C LYS A 116 -7.73 -3.07 -2.60
N SER A 117 -8.78 -2.28 -2.77
CA SER A 117 -8.79 -1.21 -3.76
C SER A 117 -9.63 -0.03 -3.28
N ALA A 118 -9.36 1.13 -3.86
CA ALA A 118 -10.19 2.32 -3.74
C ALA A 118 -10.52 2.84 -5.14
N LYS A 119 -11.68 3.48 -5.28
CA LYS A 119 -12.15 4.06 -6.54
C LYS A 119 -12.56 5.51 -6.34
N ILE A 120 -12.27 6.32 -7.34
CA ILE A 120 -12.70 7.71 -7.43
C ILE A 120 -13.13 8.01 -8.85
N THR A 121 -14.30 8.62 -9.00
CA THR A 121 -14.88 9.05 -10.27
C THR A 121 -14.83 10.55 -10.34
N PHE A 122 -14.15 11.08 -11.36
CA PHE A 122 -14.08 12.51 -11.60
C PHE A 122 -15.32 12.95 -12.38
N ILE A 123 -16.21 13.68 -11.72
CA ILE A 123 -17.39 14.25 -12.35
C ILE A 123 -17.00 15.56 -13.03
N ARG A 124 -16.91 15.52 -14.36
CA ARG A 124 -16.62 16.66 -15.21
C ARG A 124 -17.90 17.46 -15.47
N TYR A 125 -18.23 18.34 -14.54
CA TYR A 125 -19.41 19.19 -14.69
C TYR A 125 -19.04 20.48 -15.44
N SER A 126 -19.64 20.71 -16.60
CA SER A 126 -19.61 22.03 -17.23
C SER A 126 -20.55 22.95 -16.47
N ILE A 127 -20.01 23.82 -15.61
CA ILE A 127 -20.76 25.01 -15.20
C ILE A 127 -20.94 25.84 -16.47
N GLY A 128 -22.10 25.68 -17.11
CA GLY A 128 -22.48 26.52 -18.25
C GLY A 128 -22.27 27.96 -17.84
N GLY A 129 -21.51 28.72 -18.64
CA GLY A 129 -21.28 30.15 -18.46
C GLY A 129 -22.58 30.94 -18.68
N GLY A 130 -23.58 30.71 -17.85
CA GLY A 130 -24.64 31.64 -17.61
C GLY A 130 -24.15 32.54 -16.49
N ASP A 131 -24.02 33.83 -16.79
CA ASP A 131 -23.81 34.87 -15.80
C ASP A 131 -24.87 34.73 -14.69
N ILE A 132 -24.52 34.08 -13.58
CA ILE A 132 -25.28 34.22 -12.35
C ILE A 132 -24.95 35.59 -11.78
N ASN A 133 -25.59 36.63 -12.32
CA ASN A 133 -25.70 37.88 -11.58
C ASN A 133 -26.44 37.55 -10.28
N PRO A 134 -25.83 37.75 -9.08
CA PRO A 134 -26.50 37.44 -7.82
C PRO A 134 -27.63 38.42 -7.48
N TRP A 135 -27.94 39.37 -8.37
CA TRP A 135 -28.85 40.50 -8.13
C TRP A 135 -29.69 40.86 -9.38
N GLY A 136 -30.16 39.85 -10.12
CA GLY A 136 -31.21 40.01 -11.12
C GLY A 136 -32.60 39.96 -10.48
#